data_AF-A0A0F9BDP0-F1
#
_entry.id   AF-A0A0F9BDP0-F1
#
_cell.length_a   1.000
_cell.length_b   1.000
_cell.length_c   1.000
_cell.angle_alpha   90.00
_cell.angle_beta   90.00
_cell.angle_gamma   90.00
#
_symmetry.space_group_name_H-M   'P 1'
#
loop_
_entity.id
_entity.type
_entity.pdbx_description
1 polymer ?
#
loop_
_entity_poly.entity_id
_entity_poly.type
_entity_poly.pdbx_seq_one_letter_code
_entity_poly.pdbx_strand_id
1 'polypeptide(L)'
;MNPIKQLFGQTAVYGFGTVVPRLLNYLLLTPFFTRVFDLGEYGVVTELYAYVVFLIIILTYGMETGFFRYAQLHKDGNEVFSTSVLSLFATSAGFIILTTIFSDNIAGIVGYGDQPEFILWIGIIVGIDAFTAIPFARLRWENKAAKFAAIRIASVVVNITLNFAFLYLIPEKAAKGPLPEWLDAVYDPGIGVGYVFISNIASSAVTLLMLSGTIFKLKLKFNGELWRKMLVYSLRNPSLNKC
;
A
#
# COMPACT_ATOMS: atom_id res chain seq x y z
N MET A 1 34.70 -2.34 -15.60
CA MET A 1 33.68 -3.21 -14.97
C MET A 1 32.67 -3.61 -16.03
N ASN A 2 32.32 -4.90 -16.13
CA ASN A 2 31.59 -5.45 -17.27
C ASN A 2 30.11 -4.99 -17.26
N PRO A 3 29.61 -4.25 -18.27
CA PRO A 3 28.24 -3.71 -18.31
C PRO A 3 27.15 -4.77 -18.14
N ILE A 4 27.41 -5.99 -18.65
CA ILE A 4 26.51 -7.14 -18.54
C ILE A 4 26.32 -7.56 -17.08
N LYS A 5 27.38 -7.52 -16.26
CA LYS A 5 27.31 -7.91 -14.84
C LYS A 5 26.54 -6.86 -14.01
N GLN A 6 26.60 -5.60 -14.41
CA GLN A 6 25.84 -4.51 -13.79
C GLN A 6 24.35 -4.59 -14.16
N LEU A 7 24.04 -4.90 -15.42
CA LEU A 7 22.67 -5.15 -15.89
C LEU A 7 22.03 -6.36 -15.19
N PHE A 8 22.74 -7.49 -15.12
CA PHE A 8 22.25 -8.67 -14.38
C PHE A 8 22.05 -8.37 -12.89
N GLY A 9 22.98 -7.63 -12.25
CA GLY A 9 22.84 -7.25 -10.85
C GLY A 9 21.64 -6.33 -10.60
N GLN A 10 21.41 -5.34 -11.47
CA GLN A 10 20.27 -4.41 -11.33
C GLN A 10 18.94 -5.11 -11.63
N THR A 11 18.84 -5.90 -12.71
CA THR A 11 17.63 -6.66 -13.05
C THR A 11 17.29 -7.69 -11.97
N ALA A 12 18.29 -8.37 -11.42
CA ALA A 12 18.08 -9.28 -10.30
C ALA A 12 17.52 -8.54 -9.08
N VAL A 13 18.10 -7.42 -8.66
CA VAL A 13 17.62 -6.68 -7.49
C VAL A 13 16.21 -6.10 -7.69
N TYR A 14 15.90 -5.57 -8.89
CA TYR A 14 14.55 -5.06 -9.19
C TYR A 14 13.50 -6.18 -9.28
N GLY A 15 13.83 -7.28 -9.96
CA GLY A 15 12.98 -8.47 -10.04
C GLY A 15 12.75 -9.07 -8.66
N PHE A 16 13.80 -9.25 -7.87
CA PHE A 16 13.71 -9.77 -6.51
C PHE A 16 12.88 -8.85 -5.60
N GLY A 17 13.09 -7.53 -5.69
CA GLY A 17 12.33 -6.53 -4.92
C GLY A 17 10.84 -6.44 -5.25
N THR A 18 10.39 -7.04 -6.35
CA THR A 18 8.99 -7.08 -6.77
C THR A 18 8.36 -8.46 -6.63
N VAL A 19 9.12 -9.51 -6.92
CA VAL A 19 8.68 -10.91 -6.86
C VAL A 19 8.70 -11.45 -5.44
N VAL A 20 9.76 -11.20 -4.66
CA VAL A 20 9.90 -11.78 -3.31
C VAL A 20 8.80 -11.33 -2.34
N PRO A 21 8.44 -10.04 -2.25
CA PRO A 21 7.33 -9.62 -1.41
C PRO A 21 6.01 -10.34 -1.76
N ARG A 22 5.77 -10.60 -3.06
CA ARG A 22 4.58 -11.32 -3.52
C ARG A 22 4.63 -12.80 -3.15
N LEU A 23 5.79 -13.44 -3.36
CA LEU A 23 5.99 -14.84 -2.99
C LEU A 23 5.84 -15.06 -1.48
N LEU A 24 6.41 -14.17 -0.66
CA LEU A 24 6.27 -14.25 0.79
C LEU A 24 4.81 -14.14 1.22
N ASN A 25 4.07 -13.16 0.69
CA ASN A 25 2.64 -13.04 0.99
C ASN A 25 1.86 -14.29 0.57
N TYR A 26 2.00 -14.75 -0.68
CA TYR A 26 1.25 -15.88 -1.17
C TYR A 26 1.61 -17.19 -0.45
N LEU A 27 2.90 -17.49 -0.30
CA LEU A 27 3.35 -18.76 0.26
C LEU A 27 3.13 -18.86 1.77
N LEU A 28 3.11 -17.74 2.50
CA LEU A 28 2.94 -17.74 3.95
C LEU A 28 1.50 -17.46 4.37
N LEU A 29 0.84 -16.45 3.78
CA LEU A 29 -0.51 -16.06 4.21
C LEU A 29 -1.58 -16.95 3.60
N THR A 30 -1.49 -17.35 2.34
CA THR A 30 -2.54 -18.16 1.71
C THR A 30 -2.77 -19.50 2.43
N PRO A 31 -1.76 -20.35 2.72
CA PRO A 31 -1.99 -21.59 3.47
C PRO A 31 -2.28 -21.36 4.97
N PHE A 32 -1.90 -20.19 5.51
CA PHE A 32 -2.20 -19.83 6.89
C PHE A 32 -3.68 -19.44 7.04
N PHE A 33 -4.16 -18.54 6.19
CA PHE A 33 -5.54 -18.09 6.18
C PHE A 33 -6.53 -19.22 5.87
N THR A 34 -6.22 -20.13 4.95
CA THR A 34 -7.09 -21.28 4.66
C THR A 34 -7.17 -22.32 5.79
N ARG A 35 -6.28 -22.25 6.79
CA ARG A 35 -6.31 -23.12 7.98
C ARG A 35 -6.91 -22.44 9.20
N VAL A 36 -6.81 -21.13 9.29
CA VAL A 36 -7.24 -20.33 10.45
C VAL A 36 -8.67 -19.82 10.29
N PHE A 37 -9.04 -19.40 9.08
CA PHE A 37 -10.35 -18.83 8.80
C PHE A 37 -11.30 -19.84 8.18
N ASP A 38 -12.60 -19.68 8.44
CA ASP A 38 -13.63 -20.43 7.74
C ASP A 38 -13.84 -19.89 6.31
N LEU A 39 -14.53 -20.66 5.45
CA LEU A 39 -14.73 -20.33 4.04
C LEU A 39 -15.42 -18.96 3.86
N GLY A 40 -16.36 -18.63 4.76
CA GLY A 40 -17.05 -17.34 4.75
C GLY A 40 -16.13 -16.18 5.08
N GLU A 41 -15.36 -16.28 6.15
CA GLU A 41 -14.40 -15.27 6.62
C GLU A 41 -13.29 -14.99 5.60
N TYR A 42 -12.72 -16.05 5.01
CA TYR A 42 -11.74 -15.91 3.95
C TYR A 42 -12.34 -15.25 2.69
N GLY A 43 -13.61 -15.55 2.38
CA GLY A 43 -14.39 -14.91 1.33
C GLY A 43 -14.44 -13.39 1.49
N VAL A 44 -14.78 -12.92 2.70
CA VAL A 44 -14.81 -11.48 3.03
C VAL A 44 -13.47 -10.81 2.75
N VAL A 45 -12.36 -11.41 3.20
CA VAL A 45 -11.02 -10.87 2.93
C VAL A 45 -10.79 -10.76 1.42
N THR A 46 -11.02 -11.84 0.67
CA THR A 46 -10.76 -11.83 -0.78
C THR A 46 -11.60 -10.81 -1.54
N GLU A 47 -12.88 -10.65 -1.19
CA GLU A 47 -13.78 -9.68 -1.82
C GLU A 47 -13.33 -8.24 -1.52
N LEU A 48 -13.09 -7.94 -0.25
CA LEU A 48 -12.66 -6.62 0.18
C LEU A 48 -11.31 -6.20 -0.41
N TYR A 49 -10.35 -7.14 -0.51
CA TYR A 49 -9.08 -6.89 -1.18
C TYR A 49 -9.22 -6.73 -2.71
N ALA A 50 -10.26 -7.31 -3.34
CA ALA A 50 -10.55 -7.03 -4.73
C ALA A 50 -10.92 -5.55 -4.92
N TYR A 51 -11.78 -5.00 -4.04
CA TYR A 51 -12.11 -3.57 -4.06
C TYR A 51 -10.89 -2.68 -3.84
N VAL A 52 -9.99 -3.06 -2.91
CA VAL A 52 -8.72 -2.33 -2.68
C VAL A 52 -7.94 -2.17 -3.98
N VAL A 53 -7.78 -3.23 -4.78
CA VAL A 53 -7.03 -3.19 -6.05
C VAL A 53 -7.67 -2.21 -7.03
N PHE A 54 -8.99 -2.27 -7.19
CA PHE A 54 -9.72 -1.35 -8.07
C PHE A 54 -9.58 0.11 -7.62
N LEU A 55 -9.75 0.37 -6.32
CA LEU A 55 -9.66 1.71 -5.76
C LEU A 55 -8.25 2.30 -5.90
N ILE A 56 -7.19 1.51 -5.67
CA ILE A 56 -5.81 1.95 -5.86
C ILE A 56 -5.56 2.40 -7.30
N ILE A 57 -6.08 1.66 -8.30
CA ILE A 57 -5.93 2.03 -9.72
C ILE A 57 -6.59 3.39 -9.99
N ILE A 58 -7.80 3.61 -9.46
CA ILE A 58 -8.53 4.86 -9.62
C ILE A 58 -7.82 6.02 -8.92
N LEU A 59 -7.42 5.83 -7.65
CA LEU A 59 -6.77 6.87 -6.84
C LEU A 59 -5.39 7.26 -7.35
N THR A 60 -4.68 6.33 -7.97
CA THR A 60 -3.36 6.61 -8.53
C THR A 60 -3.48 7.29 -9.90
N TYR A 61 -4.61 7.10 -10.62
CA TYR A 61 -4.95 7.66 -11.94
C TYR A 61 -3.78 7.68 -12.95
N GLY A 62 -2.89 6.69 -12.86
CA GLY A 62 -1.69 6.59 -13.71
C GLY A 62 -0.61 7.64 -13.45
N MET A 63 -0.66 8.41 -12.36
CA MET A 63 0.30 9.48 -12.07
C MET A 63 1.74 8.99 -11.96
N GLU A 64 1.97 7.72 -11.60
CA GLU A 64 3.30 7.10 -11.64
C GLU A 64 3.96 7.24 -13.03
N THR A 65 3.19 7.00 -14.10
CA THR A 65 3.69 7.06 -15.49
C THR A 65 3.99 8.50 -15.92
N GLY A 66 3.13 9.44 -15.55
CA GLY A 66 3.35 10.88 -15.74
C GLY A 66 4.60 11.35 -15.00
N PHE A 67 4.76 10.94 -13.75
CA PHE A 67 5.94 11.24 -12.95
C PHE A 67 7.23 10.77 -13.65
N PHE A 68 7.31 9.51 -14.09
CA PHE A 68 8.52 8.99 -14.75
C PHE A 68 8.89 9.76 -16.01
N ARG A 69 7.90 10.05 -16.88
CA ARG A 69 8.16 10.78 -18.12
C ARG A 69 8.63 12.21 -17.85
N TYR A 70 7.94 12.93 -16.98
CA TYR A 70 8.26 14.33 -16.71
C TYR A 70 9.54 14.49 -15.87
N ALA A 71 9.84 13.54 -14.98
CA ALA A 71 11.09 13.50 -14.23
C ALA A 71 12.33 13.21 -15.11
N GLN A 72 12.17 12.53 -16.26
CA GLN A 72 13.25 12.37 -17.24
C GLN A 72 13.43 13.60 -18.15
N LEU A 73 12.34 14.35 -18.42
CA LEU A 73 12.35 15.48 -19.35
C LEU A 73 12.70 16.83 -18.70
N HIS A 74 12.42 17.01 -17.41
CA HIS A 74 12.65 18.27 -16.70
C HIS A 74 13.98 18.24 -15.95
N LYS A 75 14.77 19.32 -16.07
CA LYS A 75 16.04 19.48 -15.34
C LYS A 75 15.84 19.51 -13.81
N ASP A 76 14.64 19.84 -13.34
CA ASP A 76 14.31 19.98 -11.92
C ASP A 76 13.34 18.87 -11.44
N GLY A 77 13.82 17.63 -11.42
CA GLY A 77 13.03 16.45 -11.03
C GLY A 77 12.42 16.52 -9.62
N ASN A 78 12.95 17.39 -8.75
CA ASN A 78 12.39 17.63 -7.42
C ASN A 78 11.05 18.40 -7.46
N GLU A 79 10.85 19.30 -8.42
CA GLU A 79 9.60 20.05 -8.56
C GLU A 79 8.46 19.16 -9.09
N VAL A 80 8.80 18.25 -10.03
CA VAL A 80 7.90 17.20 -10.53
C VAL A 80 7.46 16.31 -9.36
N PHE A 81 8.42 15.83 -8.56
CA PHE A 81 8.11 14.98 -7.41
C PHE A 81 7.23 15.70 -6.37
N SER A 82 7.54 16.95 -6.04
CA SER A 82 6.77 17.73 -5.06
C SER A 82 5.32 17.92 -5.50
N THR A 83 5.14 18.25 -6.78
CA THR A 83 3.81 18.44 -7.36
C THR A 83 3.01 17.13 -7.39
N SER A 84 3.64 16.00 -7.75
CA SER A 84 2.98 14.69 -7.75
C SER A 84 2.63 14.21 -6.34
N VAL A 85 3.54 14.36 -5.37
CA VAL A 85 3.30 13.96 -3.97
C VAL A 85 2.17 14.79 -3.37
N LEU A 86 2.14 16.11 -3.58
CA LEU A 86 1.07 16.96 -3.02
C LEU A 86 -0.28 16.64 -3.65
N SER A 87 -0.31 16.37 -4.95
CA SER A 87 -1.55 15.95 -5.63
C SER A 87 -2.07 14.63 -5.08
N LEU A 88 -1.21 13.62 -4.97
CA LEU A 88 -1.65 12.32 -4.45
C LEU A 88 -2.00 12.38 -2.97
N PHE A 89 -1.32 13.23 -2.19
CA PHE A 89 -1.67 13.50 -0.81
C PHE A 89 -3.09 14.08 -0.72
N ALA A 90 -3.40 15.10 -1.51
CA ALA A 90 -4.71 15.73 -1.52
C ALA A 90 -5.82 14.74 -1.93
N THR A 91 -5.60 13.94 -2.99
CA THR A 91 -6.60 12.95 -3.43
C THR A 91 -6.75 11.80 -2.44
N SER A 92 -5.66 11.32 -1.84
CA SER A 92 -5.70 10.23 -0.86
C SER A 92 -6.31 10.68 0.48
N ALA A 93 -5.97 11.87 0.95
CA ALA A 93 -6.57 12.45 2.15
C ALA A 93 -8.06 12.73 1.94
N GLY A 94 -8.44 13.31 0.79
CA GLY A 94 -9.84 13.51 0.43
C GLY A 94 -10.62 12.19 0.36
N PHE A 95 -10.01 11.13 -0.20
CA PHE A 95 -10.60 9.80 -0.23
C PHE A 95 -10.80 9.23 1.17
N ILE A 96 -9.79 9.26 2.05
CA ILE A 96 -9.91 8.77 3.43
C ILE A 96 -11.03 9.51 4.17
N ILE A 97 -11.11 10.84 4.04
CA ILE A 97 -12.17 11.64 4.67
C ILE A 97 -13.55 11.22 4.14
N LEU A 98 -13.70 11.08 2.82
CA LEU A 98 -14.94 10.62 2.20
C LEU A 98 -15.32 9.21 2.67
N THR A 99 -14.38 8.26 2.67
CA THR A 99 -14.65 6.89 3.12
C THR A 99 -15.00 6.84 4.60
N THR A 100 -14.44 7.73 5.43
CA THR A 100 -14.79 7.82 6.85
C THR A 100 -16.19 8.38 7.07
N ILE A 101 -16.62 9.37 6.27
CA ILE A 101 -17.96 9.97 6.38
C ILE A 101 -19.04 9.04 5.81
N PHE A 102 -18.72 8.31 4.73
CA PHE A 102 -19.67 7.44 4.03
C PHE A 102 -19.51 5.96 4.39
N SER A 103 -18.72 5.61 5.41
CA SER A 103 -18.44 4.21 5.79
C SER A 103 -19.71 3.39 5.96
N ASP A 104 -20.71 3.95 6.64
CA ASP A 104 -21.94 3.25 7.00
C ASP A 104 -22.84 3.02 5.78
N ASN A 105 -22.88 4.00 4.87
CA ASN A 105 -23.63 3.88 3.62
C ASN A 105 -22.98 2.87 2.67
N ILE A 106 -21.64 2.87 2.60
CA ILE A 106 -20.89 1.90 1.80
C ILE A 106 -21.06 0.49 2.41
N ALA A 107 -21.08 0.37 3.73
CA ALA A 107 -21.28 -0.90 4.44
C ALA A 107 -22.63 -1.52 4.08
N GLY A 108 -23.69 -0.71 4.05
CA GLY A 108 -25.01 -1.14 3.60
C GLY A 108 -25.06 -1.57 2.14
N ILE A 109 -24.31 -0.94 1.25
CA ILE A 109 -24.29 -1.27 -0.20
C ILE A 109 -23.49 -2.54 -0.49
N VAL A 110 -22.36 -2.72 0.19
CA VAL A 110 -21.45 -3.87 -0.03
C VAL A 110 -21.96 -5.13 0.70
N GLY A 111 -22.96 -4.99 1.59
CA GLY A 111 -23.55 -6.12 2.31
C GLY A 111 -22.85 -6.45 3.63
N TYR A 112 -21.99 -5.56 4.13
CA TYR A 112 -21.30 -5.66 5.42
C TYR A 112 -21.81 -4.60 6.41
N GLY A 113 -23.10 -4.29 6.38
CA GLY A 113 -23.73 -3.26 7.22
C GLY A 113 -23.50 -3.43 8.72
N ASP A 114 -23.25 -4.67 9.17
CA ASP A 114 -22.96 -5.00 10.56
C ASP A 114 -21.52 -4.65 11.01
N GLN A 115 -20.60 -4.36 10.07
CA GLN A 115 -19.18 -4.09 10.34
C GLN A 115 -18.62 -2.93 9.50
N PRO A 116 -19.08 -1.68 9.74
CA PRO A 116 -18.59 -0.49 9.02
C PRO A 116 -17.09 -0.23 9.22
N GLU A 117 -16.50 -0.77 10.30
CA GLU A 117 -15.08 -0.68 10.62
C GLU A 117 -14.18 -1.25 9.51
N PHE A 118 -14.62 -2.30 8.81
CA PHE A 118 -13.84 -2.91 7.74
C PHE A 118 -13.63 -1.97 6.56
N ILE A 119 -14.68 -1.21 6.21
CA ILE A 119 -14.61 -0.21 5.14
C ILE A 119 -13.74 0.96 5.53
N LEU A 120 -13.80 1.39 6.80
CA LEU A 120 -12.90 2.41 7.31
C LEU A 120 -11.44 1.96 7.18
N TRP A 121 -11.13 0.73 7.61
CA TRP A 121 -9.78 0.18 7.53
C TRP A 121 -9.29 0.06 6.08
N ILE A 122 -10.13 -0.41 5.17
CA ILE A 122 -9.82 -0.47 3.74
C ILE A 122 -9.59 0.91 3.15
N GLY A 123 -10.42 1.89 3.52
CA GLY A 123 -10.25 3.28 3.11
C GLY A 123 -8.88 3.83 3.50
N ILE A 124 -8.45 3.55 4.72
CA ILE A 124 -7.13 3.94 5.25
C ILE A 124 -6.02 3.20 4.49
N ILE A 125 -6.12 1.89 4.28
CA ILE A 125 -5.13 1.09 3.54
C ILE A 125 -4.97 1.67 2.13
N VAL A 126 -6.07 1.83 1.40
CA VAL A 126 -6.09 2.35 0.03
C VAL A 126 -5.49 3.75 -0.05
N GLY A 127 -5.85 4.64 0.89
CA GLY A 127 -5.33 6.00 0.91
C GLY A 127 -3.82 6.05 1.18
N ILE A 128 -3.32 5.27 2.13
CA ILE A 128 -1.87 5.20 2.40
C ILE A 128 -1.13 4.54 1.24
N ASP A 129 -1.65 3.44 0.70
CA ASP A 129 -1.00 2.70 -0.40
C ASP A 129 -0.96 3.52 -1.69
N ALA A 130 -2.05 4.23 -2.02
CA ALA A 130 -2.07 5.19 -3.12
C ALA A 130 -1.00 6.27 -2.90
N PHE A 131 -0.97 6.91 -1.73
CA PHE A 131 0.01 7.95 -1.43
C PHE A 131 1.46 7.45 -1.56
N THR A 132 1.77 6.24 -1.08
CA THR A 132 3.13 5.68 -1.13
C THR A 132 3.60 5.28 -2.55
N ALA A 133 2.68 5.18 -3.52
CA ALA A 133 2.99 4.86 -4.92
C ALA A 133 4.03 5.82 -5.52
N ILE A 134 3.86 7.14 -5.33
CA ILE A 134 4.79 8.16 -5.86
C ILE A 134 6.17 8.14 -5.19
N PRO A 135 6.30 8.11 -3.85
CA PRO A 135 7.59 7.88 -3.20
C PRO A 135 8.31 6.62 -3.68
N PHE A 136 7.60 5.53 -3.94
CA PHE A 136 8.18 4.33 -4.54
C PHE A 136 8.63 4.55 -5.99
N ALA A 137 7.84 5.25 -6.80
CA ALA A 137 8.23 5.64 -8.16
C ALA A 137 9.50 6.50 -8.17
N ARG A 138 9.66 7.41 -7.21
CA ARG A 138 10.89 8.19 -7.04
C ARG A 138 12.10 7.34 -6.71
N LEU A 139 11.98 6.37 -5.78
CA LEU A 139 13.10 5.49 -5.46
C LEU A 139 13.58 4.70 -6.69
N ARG A 140 12.66 4.31 -7.57
CA ARG A 140 12.97 3.67 -8.85
C ARG A 140 13.65 4.65 -9.81
N TRP A 141 13.16 5.88 -9.92
CA TRP A 141 13.77 6.92 -10.76
C TRP A 141 15.20 7.28 -10.30
N GLU A 142 15.44 7.37 -8.99
CA GLU A 142 16.77 7.61 -8.41
C GLU A 142 17.70 6.37 -8.44
N ASN A 143 17.29 5.28 -9.09
CA ASN A 143 18.00 4.00 -9.14
C ASN A 143 18.33 3.39 -7.76
N LYS A 144 17.54 3.69 -6.73
CA LYS A 144 17.70 3.15 -5.37
C LYS A 144 16.97 1.83 -5.19
N ALA A 145 17.23 0.88 -6.08
CA ALA A 145 16.61 -0.45 -6.14
C ALA A 145 16.66 -1.21 -4.80
N ALA A 146 17.82 -1.19 -4.13
CA ALA A 146 18.01 -1.87 -2.85
C ALA A 146 17.11 -1.30 -1.75
N LYS A 147 16.95 0.03 -1.68
CA LYS A 147 16.06 0.69 -0.72
C LYS A 147 14.58 0.39 -1.03
N PHE A 148 14.21 0.40 -2.32
CA PHE A 148 12.87 0.00 -2.76
C PHE A 148 12.53 -1.43 -2.31
N ALA A 149 13.42 -2.39 -2.60
CA ALA A 149 13.23 -3.79 -2.25
C ALA A 149 13.18 -3.99 -0.73
N ALA A 150 14.10 -3.35 0.02
CA ALA A 150 14.14 -3.45 1.47
C ALA A 150 12.85 -2.96 2.13
N ILE A 151 12.30 -1.83 1.69
CA ILE A 151 11.04 -1.29 2.23
C ILE A 151 9.87 -2.23 1.92
N ARG A 152 9.76 -2.73 0.68
CA ARG A 152 8.68 -3.66 0.30
C ARG A 152 8.76 -4.99 1.04
N ILE A 153 9.96 -5.54 1.22
CA ILE A 153 10.16 -6.78 2.00
C ILE A 153 9.84 -6.51 3.47
N ALA A 154 10.31 -5.40 4.04
CA ALA A 154 10.01 -5.05 5.43
C ALA A 154 8.51 -4.91 5.68
N SER A 155 7.75 -4.28 4.78
CA SER A 155 6.29 -4.17 4.94
C SER A 155 5.63 -5.54 4.96
N VAL A 156 6.02 -6.44 4.05
CA VAL A 156 5.47 -7.80 4.01
C VAL A 156 5.84 -8.59 5.26
N VAL A 157 7.09 -8.51 5.72
CA VAL A 157 7.51 -9.18 6.96
C VAL A 157 6.72 -8.65 8.16
N VAL A 158 6.53 -7.34 8.28
CA VAL A 158 5.70 -6.73 9.33
C VAL A 158 4.26 -7.22 9.24
N ASN A 159 3.67 -7.22 8.04
CA ASN A 159 2.31 -7.69 7.83
C ASN A 159 2.13 -9.15 8.23
N ILE A 160 3.03 -10.04 7.80
CA ILE A 160 2.99 -11.47 8.11
C ILE A 160 3.20 -11.71 9.61
N THR A 161 4.16 -11.01 10.21
CA THR A 161 4.46 -11.15 11.65
C THR A 161 3.28 -10.72 12.50
N LEU A 162 2.62 -9.61 12.15
CA LEU A 162 1.43 -9.12 12.86
C LEU A 162 0.23 -10.06 12.65
N ASN A 163 -0.01 -10.53 11.42
CA ASN A 163 -1.06 -11.51 11.17
C ASN A 163 -0.87 -12.79 12.00
N PHE A 164 0.35 -13.33 12.03
CA PHE A 164 0.65 -14.51 12.84
C PHE A 164 0.54 -14.23 14.34
N ALA A 165 0.94 -13.03 14.78
CA ALA A 165 0.80 -12.62 16.18
C ALA A 165 -0.67 -12.57 16.60
N PHE A 166 -1.51 -11.84 15.85
CA PHE A 166 -2.92 -11.65 16.20
C PHE A 166 -3.77 -12.91 16.03
N LEU A 167 -3.54 -13.69 14.97
CA LEU A 167 -4.42 -14.80 14.61
C LEU A 167 -3.99 -16.14 15.23
N TYR A 168 -2.74 -16.27 15.68
CA TYR A 168 -2.24 -17.53 16.25
C TYR A 168 -1.65 -17.35 17.65
N LEU A 169 -0.63 -16.50 17.81
CA LEU A 169 0.12 -16.41 19.08
C LEU A 169 -0.72 -15.86 20.24
N ILE A 170 -1.53 -14.84 20.01
CA ILE A 170 -2.35 -14.22 21.06
C ILE A 170 -3.46 -15.17 21.53
N PRO A 171 -4.30 -15.78 20.66
CA PRO A 171 -5.30 -16.73 21.11
C PRO A 171 -4.69 -17.97 21.79
N GLU A 172 -3.53 -18.46 21.33
CA GLU A 172 -2.83 -19.57 22.00
C GLU A 172 -2.33 -19.19 23.41
N LYS A 173 -1.86 -17.96 23.60
CA LYS A 173 -1.43 -17.45 24.91
C LYS A 173 -2.59 -17.17 25.84
N ALA A 174 -3.69 -16.61 25.32
CA ALA A 174 -4.92 -16.38 26.08
C ALA A 174 -5.50 -17.71 26.60
N ALA A 175 -5.38 -18.79 25.83
CA ALA A 175 -5.80 -20.13 26.26
C ALA A 175 -4.91 -20.75 27.37
N LYS A 176 -3.66 -20.26 27.53
CA LYS A 176 -2.67 -20.81 28.48
C LYS A 176 -2.51 -19.97 29.75
N GLY A 177 -3.14 -18.80 29.83
CA GLY A 177 -3.10 -17.92 31.00
C GLY A 177 -3.56 -16.49 30.68
N PRO A 178 -3.65 -15.61 31.70
CA PRO A 178 -4.05 -14.23 31.50
C PRO A 178 -3.03 -13.48 30.63
N LEU A 179 -3.54 -12.74 29.63
CA LEU A 179 -2.74 -11.87 28.79
C LEU A 179 -2.19 -10.69 29.61
N PRO A 180 -1.05 -10.09 29.22
CA PRO A 180 -0.64 -8.80 29.74
C PRO A 180 -1.74 -7.74 29.54
N GLU A 181 -1.98 -6.85 30.51
CA GLU A 181 -3.07 -5.84 30.45
C GLU A 181 -3.10 -5.01 29.15
N TRP A 182 -1.93 -4.65 28.62
CA TRP A 182 -1.83 -3.89 27.36
C TRP A 182 -2.24 -4.70 26.13
N LEU A 183 -2.18 -6.04 26.21
CA LEU A 183 -2.55 -6.95 25.13
C LEU A 183 -4.02 -7.33 25.23
N ASP A 184 -4.55 -7.47 26.44
CA ASP A 184 -5.98 -7.71 26.70
C ASP A 184 -6.84 -6.48 26.33
N ALA A 185 -6.30 -5.27 26.51
CA ALA A 185 -6.97 -4.04 26.09
C ALA A 185 -6.98 -3.79 24.57
N VAL A 186 -6.13 -4.48 23.81
CA VAL A 186 -5.96 -4.30 22.35
C VAL A 186 -6.49 -5.51 21.58
N TYR A 187 -6.59 -6.67 22.23
CA TYR A 187 -7.05 -7.90 21.62
C TYR A 187 -8.49 -8.21 22.01
N ASP A 188 -9.41 -8.01 21.07
CA ASP A 188 -10.78 -8.50 21.15
C ASP A 188 -10.93 -9.71 20.21
N PRO A 189 -11.15 -10.93 20.73
CA PRO A 189 -11.42 -12.11 19.93
C PRO A 189 -12.56 -11.94 18.91
N GLY A 190 -13.49 -11.01 19.16
CA GLY A 190 -14.62 -10.70 18.28
C GLY A 190 -14.24 -9.97 16.99
N ILE A 191 -13.03 -9.41 16.89
CA ILE A 191 -12.56 -8.74 15.67
C ILE A 191 -12.22 -9.75 14.56
N GLY A 192 -11.78 -10.96 14.93
CA GLY A 192 -11.52 -12.09 14.00
C GLY A 192 -10.71 -11.69 12.76
N VAL A 193 -11.38 -11.69 11.60
CA VAL A 193 -10.83 -11.31 10.29
C VAL A 193 -10.28 -9.88 10.26
N GLY A 194 -10.79 -8.99 11.11
CA GLY A 194 -10.38 -7.60 11.20
C GLY A 194 -8.89 -7.39 11.43
N TYR A 195 -8.24 -8.33 12.14
CA TYR A 195 -6.80 -8.29 12.37
C TYR A 195 -5.97 -8.36 11.09
N VAL A 196 -6.51 -8.91 10.00
CA VAL A 196 -5.86 -8.90 8.69
C VAL A 196 -5.75 -7.48 8.14
N PHE A 197 -6.81 -6.68 8.29
CA PHE A 197 -6.81 -5.28 7.87
C PHE A 197 -5.95 -4.42 8.79
N ILE A 198 -6.03 -4.60 10.11
CA ILE A 198 -5.19 -3.89 11.09
C ILE A 198 -3.71 -4.16 10.82
N SER A 199 -3.34 -5.41 10.58
CA SER A 199 -1.96 -5.80 10.23
C SER A 199 -1.50 -5.14 8.93
N ASN A 200 -2.41 -4.92 7.98
CA ASN A 200 -2.11 -4.21 6.74
C ASN A 200 -1.92 -2.71 6.98
N ILE A 201 -2.82 -2.05 7.72
CA ILE A 201 -2.66 -0.65 8.12
C ILE A 201 -1.31 -0.43 8.81
N ALA A 202 -0.93 -1.29 9.75
CA ALA A 202 0.35 -1.21 10.43
C ALA A 202 1.54 -1.37 9.46
N SER A 203 1.46 -2.31 8.51
CA SER A 203 2.48 -2.48 7.45
C SER A 203 2.58 -1.25 6.53
N SER A 204 1.45 -0.68 6.11
CA SER A 204 1.42 0.54 5.30
C SER A 204 1.92 1.76 6.08
N ALA A 205 1.64 1.85 7.38
CA ALA A 205 2.19 2.87 8.27
C ALA A 205 3.72 2.75 8.41
N VAL A 206 4.25 1.54 8.61
CA VAL A 206 5.71 1.31 8.63
C VAL A 206 6.34 1.69 7.30
N THR A 207 5.68 1.35 6.19
CA THR A 207 6.14 1.74 4.84
C THR A 207 6.22 3.26 4.70
N LEU A 208 5.17 3.96 5.13
CA LEU A 208 5.11 5.42 5.14
C LEU A 208 6.23 6.02 6.02
N LEU A 209 6.48 5.47 7.20
CA LEU A 209 7.56 5.90 8.09
C LEU A 209 8.95 5.69 7.46
N MET A 210 9.19 4.57 6.79
CA MET A 210 10.47 4.34 6.09
C MET A 210 10.64 5.24 4.86
N LEU A 211 9.55 5.61 4.20
CA LEU A 211 9.52 6.53 3.07
C LEU A 211 9.55 7.99 3.48
N SER A 212 9.23 8.32 4.74
CA SER A 212 9.21 9.68 5.28
C SER A 212 10.51 10.42 5.01
N GLY A 213 11.67 9.75 5.19
CA GLY A 213 12.98 10.35 4.89
C GLY A 213 13.22 10.69 3.41
N THR A 214 12.43 10.12 2.49
CA THR A 214 12.44 10.46 1.05
C THR A 214 11.49 11.63 0.76
N ILE A 215 10.42 11.77 1.55
CA ILE A 215 9.40 12.82 1.42
C ILE A 215 9.88 14.13 2.08
N PHE A 216 10.37 14.07 3.33
CA PHE A 216 10.80 15.24 4.11
C PHE A 216 12.08 15.92 3.61
N LYS A 217 12.89 15.24 2.78
CA LYS A 217 14.04 15.87 2.12
C LYS A 217 13.65 16.83 1.00
N LEU A 218 12.36 16.96 0.70
CA LEU A 218 11.86 17.75 -0.40
C LEU A 218 11.50 19.16 0.04
N LYS A 219 11.92 20.17 -0.73
CA LYS A 219 11.33 21.51 -0.64
C LYS A 219 9.98 21.48 -1.33
N LEU A 220 8.90 21.52 -0.55
CA LEU A 220 7.54 21.53 -1.06
C LEU A 220 7.34 22.78 -1.95
N LYS A 221 7.32 22.57 -3.26
CA LYS A 221 6.94 23.56 -4.29
C LYS A 221 5.85 22.94 -5.16
N PHE A 222 4.72 23.61 -5.26
CA PHE A 222 3.62 23.15 -6.10
C PHE A 222 3.56 23.96 -7.39
N ASN A 223 3.58 23.26 -8.53
CA ASN A 223 3.45 23.89 -9.84
C ASN A 223 2.19 23.37 -10.55
N GLY A 224 1.12 24.16 -10.50
CA GLY A 224 -0.19 23.79 -11.07
C GLY A 224 -0.19 23.60 -12.60
N GLU A 225 0.71 24.28 -13.32
CA GLU A 225 0.83 24.13 -14.77
C GLU A 225 1.46 22.78 -15.14
N LEU A 226 2.51 22.38 -14.42
CA LEU A 226 3.15 21.08 -14.55
C LEU A 226 2.20 19.95 -14.15
N TRP A 227 1.44 20.13 -13.07
CA TRP A 227 0.42 19.19 -12.62
C TRP A 227 -0.62 18.88 -13.70
N ARG A 228 -1.20 19.92 -14.31
CA ARG A 228 -2.20 19.75 -15.38
C ARG A 228 -1.61 19.04 -16.60
N LYS A 229 -0.35 19.34 -16.96
CA LYS A 229 0.36 18.64 -18.05
C LYS A 229 0.56 17.16 -17.74
N MET A 230 0.95 16.81 -16.50
CA MET A 230 1.10 15.43 -16.06
C MET A 230 -0.23 14.67 -16.02
N LEU A 231 -1.31 15.31 -15.55
CA LEU A 231 -2.64 14.72 -15.53
C LEU A 231 -3.18 14.44 -16.92
N VAL A 232 -3.14 15.43 -17.81
CA VAL A 232 -3.57 15.25 -19.20
C VAL A 232 -2.77 14.14 -19.85
N TYR A 233 -1.47 14.02 -19.58
CA TYR A 233 -0.67 12.92 -20.11
C TYR A 233 -1.02 11.55 -19.50
N SER A 234 -1.22 11.47 -18.19
CA SER A 234 -1.51 10.22 -17.49
C SER A 234 -2.90 9.68 -17.84
N LEU A 235 -3.86 10.59 -18.04
CA LEU A 235 -5.23 10.26 -18.47
C LEU A 235 -5.31 10.02 -19.99
N ARG A 236 -4.59 10.80 -20.79
CA ARG A 236 -4.45 10.60 -22.24
C ARG A 236 -3.34 9.59 -22.50
N ASN A 237 -3.56 8.37 -22.06
CA ASN A 237 -2.62 7.28 -22.24
C ASN A 237 -2.26 7.10 -23.73
N PRO A 238 -1.00 7.31 -24.17
CA PRO A 238 -0.58 7.02 -25.54
C PRO A 238 -0.50 5.52 -25.84
N SER A 239 -0.67 4.64 -24.84
CA SER A 239 -0.63 3.19 -25.04
C SER A 239 -1.87 2.63 -25.74
N LEU A 240 -2.91 3.44 -26.00
CA LEU A 240 -4.07 3.06 -26.82
C LEU A 240 -3.90 3.43 -28.30
N ASN A 241 -2.85 4.15 -28.68
CA ASN A 241 -2.55 4.52 -30.08
C ASN A 241 -1.37 3.73 -30.68
N LYS A 242 -0.97 2.62 -30.03
CA LYS A 242 0.01 1.66 -30.54
C LYS A 242 -0.52 0.22 -30.44
N CYS A 243 -1.76 0.02 -30.88
CA CYS A 243 -2.25 -1.27 -31.35
C CYS A 243 -2.58 -1.12 -32.83
#